data_AF-A0A0F0DVC6-F1
#
_entry.id   AF-A0A0F0DVC6-F1
#
_cell.length_a   1.000
_cell.length_b   1.000
_cell.length_c   1.000
_cell.angle_alpha   90.00
_cell.angle_beta   90.00
_cell.angle_gamma   90.00
#
_symmetry.space_group_name_H-M   'P 1'
#
loop_
_entity.id
_entity.type
_entity.pdbx_description
1 polymer ?
#
loop_
_entity_poly.entity_id
_entity_poly.type
_entity_poly.pdbx_seq_one_letter_code
_entity_poly.pdbx_strand_id
1 'polypeptide(L)'
;MRSATIATQTESAIHLEAGDYDFSGRQGFAFWSIDEGQGVHKLYRVFTFSRKRNDFVERHPHCGDAFLNLRVDAQRKQLISTFFENNVPKSCVTRLRPD
;
A
#
# COMPACT_ATOMS: atom_id res chain seq x y z
N MET A 1 -13.83 -0.09 -24.16
CA MET A 1 -13.58 -0.21 -22.71
C MET A 1 -12.13 -0.64 -22.52
N ARG A 2 -11.29 0.16 -21.86
CA ARG A 2 -9.98 -0.32 -21.41
C ARG A 2 -10.21 -1.13 -20.14
N SER A 3 -9.85 -2.41 -20.17
CA SER A 3 -9.81 -3.26 -18.98
C SER A 3 -8.36 -3.34 -18.51
N ALA A 4 -8.09 -2.96 -17.27
CA ALA A 4 -6.80 -3.16 -16.62
C ALA A 4 -6.94 -4.38 -15.70
N THR A 5 -6.25 -5.47 -16.06
CA THR A 5 -6.24 -6.68 -15.23
C THR A 5 -5.07 -6.61 -14.27
N ILE A 6 -5.34 -6.56 -12.97
CA ILE A 6 -4.31 -6.67 -11.92
C ILE A 6 -4.33 -8.11 -11.43
N ALA A 7 -3.28 -8.87 -11.77
CA ALA A 7 -3.11 -10.22 -11.27
C ALA A 7 -2.46 -10.18 -9.89
N THR A 8 -2.98 -10.98 -8.96
CA THR A 8 -2.43 -11.20 -7.63
C THR A 8 -2.54 -12.68 -7.29
N GLN A 9 -1.51 -13.22 -6.65
CA GLN A 9 -1.43 -14.61 -6.22
C GLN A 9 -1.07 -14.61 -4.73
N THR A 10 -1.89 -15.22 -3.90
CA THR A 10 -1.64 -15.38 -2.47
C THR A 10 -2.14 -16.77 -2.06
N GLU A 11 -1.48 -17.37 -1.09
CA GLU A 11 -1.93 -18.64 -0.51
C GLU A 11 -3.11 -18.44 0.46
N SER A 12 -3.27 -17.22 0.97
CA SER A 12 -4.29 -16.79 1.93
C SER A 12 -5.32 -15.86 1.29
N ALA A 13 -6.43 -15.59 1.97
CA ALA A 13 -7.49 -14.71 1.46
C ALA A 13 -6.96 -13.30 1.16
N ILE A 14 -7.39 -12.75 0.01
CA ILE A 14 -7.06 -11.38 -0.41
C ILE A 14 -8.25 -10.48 -0.06
N HIS A 15 -7.93 -9.36 0.57
CA HIS A 15 -8.88 -8.31 0.89
C HIS A 15 -8.60 -7.09 0.01
N LEU A 16 -9.66 -6.40 -0.40
CA LEU A 16 -9.58 -5.16 -1.15
C LEU A 16 -10.18 -4.02 -0.32
N GLU A 17 -9.47 -2.91 -0.24
CA GLU A 17 -9.92 -1.69 0.43
C GLU A 17 -9.81 -0.50 -0.51
N ALA A 18 -10.81 0.38 -0.52
CA ALA A 18 -10.75 1.66 -1.22
C ALA A 18 -10.38 2.77 -0.23
N GLY A 19 -9.56 3.73 -0.65
CA GLY A 19 -9.14 4.84 0.21
C GLY A 19 -8.33 5.91 -0.50
N ASP A 20 -8.21 7.08 0.14
CA ASP A 20 -7.37 8.20 -0.33
C ASP A 20 -5.93 8.06 0.20
N TYR A 21 -5.12 7.27 -0.51
CA TYR A 21 -3.75 6.95 -0.09
C TYR A 21 -2.72 8.03 -0.49
N ASP A 22 -3.02 8.88 -1.48
CA ASP A 22 -2.16 10.01 -1.88
C ASP A 22 -2.60 11.36 -1.32
N PHE A 23 -3.67 11.37 -0.51
CA PHE A 23 -4.22 12.54 0.18
C PHE A 23 -4.64 13.66 -0.79
N SER A 24 -5.03 13.27 -2.01
CA SER A 24 -5.48 14.19 -3.05
C SER A 24 -6.99 14.37 -3.10
N GLY A 25 -7.73 13.60 -2.30
CA GLY A 25 -9.19 13.48 -2.35
C GLY A 25 -9.69 12.49 -3.41
N ARG A 26 -8.79 11.83 -4.16
CA ARG A 26 -9.15 10.80 -5.14
C ARG A 26 -9.03 9.41 -4.52
N GLN A 27 -9.98 8.55 -4.86
CA GLN A 27 -9.94 7.16 -4.40
C GLN A 27 -8.86 6.38 -5.15
N GLY A 28 -7.99 5.76 -4.36
CA GLY A 28 -7.17 4.61 -4.75
C GLY A 28 -7.73 3.33 -4.16
N PHE A 29 -6.95 2.27 -4.21
CA PHE A 29 -7.27 1.02 -3.54
C PHE A 29 -6.01 0.31 -3.05
N ALA A 30 -6.16 -0.58 -2.08
CA ALA A 30 -5.12 -1.48 -1.65
C ALA A 30 -5.62 -2.92 -1.60
N PHE A 31 -4.77 -3.84 -2.06
CA PHE A 31 -4.92 -5.25 -1.74
C PHE A 31 -4.13 -5.57 -0.49
N TRP A 32 -4.67 -6.41 0.39
CA TRP A 32 -3.87 -6.99 1.46
C TRP A 32 -4.16 -8.46 1.71
N SER A 33 -3.13 -9.18 2.13
CA SER A 33 -3.19 -10.55 2.61
C SER A 33 -2.45 -10.67 3.92
N ILE A 34 -2.68 -11.78 4.63
CA ILE A 34 -1.90 -12.13 5.82
C ILE A 34 -0.70 -12.97 5.35
N ASP A 35 0.49 -12.52 5.71
CA ASP A 35 1.72 -13.29 5.67
C ASP A 35 1.95 -13.87 7.07
N GLU A 36 1.97 -15.21 7.17
CA GLU A 36 2.15 -15.95 8.43
C GLU A 36 3.62 -16.37 8.66
N GLY A 37 4.58 -15.78 7.93
CA GLY A 37 6.01 -16.05 8.03
C GLY A 37 6.63 -15.71 9.41
N GLN A 38 7.59 -14.78 9.48
CA GLN A 38 8.28 -14.44 10.75
C GLN A 38 7.40 -13.68 11.78
N GLY A 39 6.08 -13.71 11.59
CA GLY A 39 5.07 -13.02 12.36
C GLY A 39 3.80 -12.88 11.52
N VAL A 40 2.64 -12.75 12.17
CA VAL A 40 1.38 -12.48 11.45
C VAL A 40 1.36 -11.01 11.05
N HIS A 41 1.56 -10.73 9.76
CA HIS A 41 1.58 -9.38 9.23
C HIS A 41 0.63 -9.21 8.06
N LYS A 42 0.05 -8.02 7.94
CA LYS A 42 -0.71 -7.64 6.75
C LYS A 42 0.23 -7.05 5.71
N LEU A 43 0.31 -7.67 4.55
CA LEU A 43 1.07 -7.18 3.41
C LEU A 43 0.15 -6.39 2.49
N TYR A 44 0.40 -5.10 2.30
CA TYR A 44 -0.41 -4.19 1.49
C TYR A 44 0.29 -3.81 0.18
N ARG A 45 -0.44 -3.92 -0.93
CA ARG A 45 -0.10 -3.32 -2.23
C ARG A 45 -1.03 -2.15 -2.48
N VAL A 46 -0.49 -0.93 -2.54
CA VAL A 46 -1.27 0.31 -2.61
C VAL A 46 -1.25 0.87 -4.03
N PHE A 47 -2.42 1.24 -4.56
CA PHE A 47 -2.59 1.80 -5.88
C PHE A 47 -3.30 3.16 -5.80
N THR A 48 -2.75 4.15 -6.47
CA THR A 48 -3.32 5.52 -6.52
C THR A 48 -3.56 5.93 -7.95
N PHE A 49 -4.59 6.74 -8.22
CA PHE A 49 -4.89 7.18 -9.57
C PHE A 49 -3.93 8.28 -10.03
N SER A 50 -3.22 8.03 -11.14
CA SER A 50 -2.36 9.00 -11.81
C SER A 50 -3.12 9.72 -12.92
N ARG A 51 -3.25 11.05 -12.79
CA ARG A 51 -3.88 11.88 -13.84
C ARG A 51 -3.02 11.92 -15.10
N LYS A 52 -1.69 11.95 -14.94
CA LYS A 52 -0.77 12.01 -16.09
C LYS A 52 -0.81 10.74 -16.93
N ARG A 53 -1.00 9.58 -16.31
CA ARG A 53 -1.08 8.29 -16.99
C ARG A 53 -2.53 7.89 -17.32
N ASN A 54 -3.50 8.56 -16.69
CA ASN A 54 -4.91 8.19 -16.72
C ASN A 54 -5.12 6.72 -16.32
N ASP A 55 -4.42 6.29 -15.26
CA ASP A 55 -4.38 4.90 -14.81
C ASP A 55 -4.01 4.79 -13.33
N PHE A 56 -4.26 3.64 -12.70
CA PHE A 56 -3.81 3.34 -11.35
C PHE A 56 -2.34 2.91 -11.37
N VAL A 57 -1.56 3.53 -10.48
CA VAL A 57 -0.14 3.22 -10.31
C VAL A 57 0.10 2.66 -8.93
N GLU A 58 0.83 1.54 -8.90
CA GLU A 58 1.32 0.95 -7.65
C GLU A 58 2.30 1.91 -6.97
N ARG A 59 2.19 1.96 -5.64
CA ARG A 59 3.02 2.77 -4.77
C ARG A 59 3.75 1.85 -3.81
N HIS A 60 5.01 2.16 -3.59
CA HIS A 60 5.89 1.40 -2.71
C HIS A 60 6.23 2.23 -1.47
N PRO A 61 6.47 1.59 -0.32
CA PRO A 61 6.98 2.30 0.84
C PRO A 61 8.39 2.83 0.57
N HIS A 62 8.85 3.75 1.40
CA HIS A 62 10.25 4.20 1.36
C HIS A 62 11.26 3.11 1.79
N CYS A 63 10.77 2.06 2.44
CA CYS A 63 11.54 0.99 3.08
C CYS A 63 11.05 -0.39 2.58
N GLY A 64 11.66 -0.89 1.52
CA GLY A 64 11.33 -2.21 0.94
C GLY A 64 10.27 -2.13 -0.17
N ASP A 65 9.75 -3.31 -0.54
CA ASP A 65 8.99 -3.47 -1.78
C ASP A 65 7.47 -3.32 -1.60
N ALA A 66 6.95 -3.58 -0.39
CA ALA A 66 5.52 -3.53 -0.09
C ALA A 66 5.25 -3.02 1.32
N PHE A 67 4.06 -2.44 1.55
CA PHE A 67 3.71 -1.88 2.85
C PHE A 67 3.34 -3.00 3.83
N LEU A 68 4.03 -3.09 4.96
CA LEU A 68 3.72 -4.04 6.02
C LEU A 68 2.95 -3.36 7.14
N ASN A 69 1.82 -3.94 7.55
CA ASN A 69 0.94 -3.40 8.60
C ASN A 69 0.62 -1.91 8.36
N LEU A 70 0.17 -1.60 7.14
CA LEU A 70 -0.05 -0.23 6.68
C LEU A 70 -1.00 0.53 7.61
N ARG A 71 -0.59 1.73 8.00
CA ARG A 71 -1.45 2.71 8.66
C ARG A 71 -1.50 4.01 7.85
N VAL A 72 -2.72 4.45 7.55
CA VAL A 72 -2.98 5.73 6.87
C VAL A 72 -3.14 6.84 7.91
N ASP A 73 -2.27 7.84 7.89
CA ASP A 73 -2.33 9.02 8.76
C ASP A 73 -2.75 10.22 7.91
N ALA A 74 -4.08 10.41 7.79
CA ALA A 74 -4.67 11.47 6.99
C ALA A 74 -4.39 12.87 7.54
N GLN A 75 -4.25 13.01 8.87
CA GLN A 75 -3.94 14.30 9.50
C GLN A 75 -2.56 14.81 9.08
N ARG A 76 -1.56 13.92 9.03
CA ARG A 76 -0.18 14.25 8.64
C ARG A 76 0.13 13.95 7.17
N LYS A 77 -0.86 13.52 6.40
CA LYS A 77 -0.75 13.14 4.97
C LYS A 77 0.42 12.19 4.72
N GLN A 78 0.45 11.08 5.45
CA GLN A 78 1.53 10.10 5.35
C GLN A 78 1.03 8.66 5.51
N LEU A 79 1.69 7.75 4.81
CA LEU A 79 1.53 6.31 4.96
C LEU A 79 2.63 5.78 5.86
N ILE A 80 2.27 4.94 6.83
CA ILE A 80 3.21 4.40 7.82
C ILE A 80 3.23 2.89 7.68
N SER A 81 4.41 2.36 7.34
CA SER A 81 4.69 0.93 7.24
C SER A 81 5.52 0.48 8.42
N THR A 82 5.37 -0.78 8.82
CA THR A 82 6.37 -1.50 9.61
C THR A 82 7.49 -1.97 8.69
N PHE A 83 8.73 -2.01 9.18
CA PHE A 83 9.84 -2.74 8.60
C PHE A 83 10.69 -3.32 9.72
N PHE A 84 11.57 -4.26 9.41
CA PHE A 84 12.42 -4.90 10.41
C PHE A 84 13.90 -4.61 10.16
N GLU A 85 14.60 -4.18 11.19
CA GLU A 85 16.06 -4.06 11.20
C GLU A 85 16.58 -4.86 12.38
N ASN A 86 17.42 -5.87 12.12
CA ASN A 86 17.92 -6.80 13.15
C ASN A 86 16.80 -7.44 13.99
N ASN A 87 15.71 -7.89 13.34
CA ASN A 87 14.50 -8.44 13.98
C ASN A 87 13.76 -7.48 14.92
N VAL A 88 14.10 -6.19 14.92
CA VAL A 88 13.37 -5.17 15.70
C VAL A 88 12.38 -4.46 14.77
N PRO A 89 11.07 -4.44 15.10
CA PRO A 89 10.08 -3.72 14.32
C PRO A 89 10.31 -2.21 14.43
N LYS A 90 10.35 -1.54 13.28
CA LYS A 90 10.49 -0.09 13.14
C LYS A 90 9.39 0.47 12.26
N SER A 91 9.11 1.76 12.42
CA SER A 91 8.15 2.49 11.59
C SER A 91 8.85 3.25 10.48
N CYS A 92 8.26 3.23 9.30
CA CYS A 92 8.75 3.90 8.11
C CYS A 92 7.65 4.76 7.51
N VAL A 93 8.00 6.01 7.25
CA VAL A 93 7.08 7.04 6.78
C VAL A 93 7.27 7.23 5.29
N THR A 94 6.17 7.08 4.55
CA THR A 94 6.11 7.33 3.10
C THR A 94 5.17 8.49 2.84
N ARG A 95 5.66 9.53 2.17
CA ARG A 95 4.84 10.67 1.72
C ARG A 95 4.71 10.59 0.22
N LEU A 96 3.52 10.22 -0.23
CA LEU A 96 3.21 10.20 -1.66
C LEU A 96 2.98 11.64 -2.14
N ARG A 97 3.44 11.91 -3.37
CA ARG A 97 3.08 13.14 -4.08
C ARG A 97 2.04 12.78 -5.13
N PRO A 98 0.82 13.33 -5.04
CA PRO A 98 -0.14 13.18 -6.11
C PRO A 98 0.37 13.90 -7.36
N ASP A 99 0.16 13.29 -8.53
CA ASP A 99 0.47 13.89 -9.83
C ASP A 99 -0.71 14.65 -10.46
#